data_AF-A0AAV1KLQ8-F1
#
_entry.id   AF-A0AAV1KLQ8-F1
#
_cell.length_a   1.000
_cell.length_b   1.000
_cell.length_c   1.000
_cell.angle_alpha   90.00
_cell.angle_beta   90.00
_cell.angle_gamma   90.00
#
_symmetry.space_group_name_H-M   'P 1'
#
loop_
_entity.id
_entity.type
_entity.pdbx_description
1 polymer ?
#
loop_
_entity_poly.entity_id
_entity_poly.type
_entity_poly.pdbx_seq_one_letter_code
_entity_poly.pdbx_strand_id
1 'polypeptide(L)'
;MKVDPTQSSEKPKIPLPTLSQINADRITQLANQYWSPQTKDSHLPYDASIVESIYQTEILGSNFSVRRIMMLEFSQYLENYLWPHYEAGAASHAHMMSIIVMINEKFRERVPAWQAFLKKPEHFPAFFEQVLRASVADDHTSRNMREQTALLLFLNHCFGSMEVQLCRDQVKRLVSLSMWISLQEGRRNQEFKLVPKWKKYWRAIQKKDKPDLLEKLNWERRYLQKLMIKFMQILETVPETGDVDPNVVRYCERFLELMIDLEALLPTRRFFNTVMDDCHLVVRCQLAALSGRPEGQLFNQKRVDDISQVLAMRGMGSVQQRSMGCCGAAIAEITVCLYFKLKKYKPNGQGCIRTCFRSTLFAVLQGKQFLKSIEKYQTLRHCIVLQVSPQLI
;
A
#
# COMPACT_ATOMS: atom_id res chain seq x y z
N MET A 1 31.49 35.17 19.33
CA MET A 1 31.81 33.74 19.09
C MET A 1 31.72 32.99 20.41
N LYS A 2 30.66 32.19 20.57
CA LYS A 2 30.62 30.89 21.27
C LYS A 2 29.20 30.38 21.07
N VAL A 3 29.07 29.43 20.16
CA VAL A 3 27.83 28.74 19.82
C VAL A 3 27.76 27.54 20.75
N ASP A 4 26.71 27.46 21.56
CA ASP A 4 26.41 26.27 22.35
C ASP A 4 25.98 25.12 21.42
N PRO A 5 26.51 23.90 21.60
CA PRO A 5 26.12 22.77 20.79
C PRO A 5 24.75 22.24 21.24
N THR A 6 23.84 22.20 20.29
CA THR A 6 22.52 21.58 20.35
C THR A 6 22.62 20.12 20.83
N GLN A 7 22.00 19.82 21.97
CA GLN A 7 21.81 18.46 22.47
C GLN A 7 20.97 17.65 21.47
N SER A 8 21.59 16.63 20.88
CA SER A 8 20.92 15.60 20.08
C SER A 8 20.02 14.76 20.99
N SER A 9 18.73 14.69 20.67
CA SER A 9 17.78 13.79 21.33
C SER A 9 18.13 12.32 21.01
N GLU A 10 18.87 11.68 21.90
CA GLU A 10 19.11 10.24 21.83
C GLU A 10 17.77 9.48 22.00
N LYS A 11 17.43 8.65 21.02
CA LYS A 11 16.33 7.69 21.15
C LYS A 11 16.64 6.74 22.32
N PRO A 12 15.69 6.44 23.22
CA PRO A 12 15.92 5.52 24.31
C PRO A 12 16.26 4.13 23.76
N LYS A 13 17.51 3.68 23.98
CA LYS A 13 17.93 2.30 23.73
C LYS A 13 17.24 1.41 24.76
N ILE A 14 16.46 0.44 24.30
CA ILE A 14 15.84 -0.56 25.17
C ILE A 14 16.98 -1.32 25.87
N PRO A 15 17.03 -1.34 27.22
CA PRO A 15 18.09 -2.03 27.94
C PRO A 15 18.10 -3.53 27.62
N LEU A 16 19.26 -4.06 27.25
CA LEU A 16 19.44 -5.49 27.03
C LEU A 16 19.32 -6.26 28.37
N PRO A 17 18.60 -7.39 28.40
CA PRO A 17 18.47 -8.19 29.63
C PRO A 17 19.80 -8.83 30.05
N THR A 18 19.96 -9.06 31.35
CA THR A 18 21.13 -9.79 31.88
C THR A 18 21.05 -11.28 31.55
N LEU A 19 22.19 -11.98 31.53
CA LEU A 19 22.25 -13.44 31.30
C LEU A 19 21.34 -14.24 32.25
N SER A 20 21.26 -13.83 33.52
CA SER A 20 20.37 -14.47 34.51
C SER A 20 18.89 -14.29 34.19
N GLN A 21 18.50 -13.10 33.72
CA GLN A 21 17.13 -12.82 33.28
C GLN A 21 16.77 -13.59 32.01
N ILE A 22 17.72 -13.73 31.07
CA ILE A 22 17.54 -14.52 29.85
C ILE A 22 17.29 -15.99 30.19
N ASN A 23 18.09 -16.58 31.07
CA ASN A 23 17.96 -18.01 31.43
C ASN A 23 16.67 -18.33 32.19
N ALA A 24 16.17 -17.38 32.99
CA ALA A 24 14.90 -17.51 33.69
C ALA A 24 13.67 -17.25 32.80
N ASP A 25 13.87 -16.74 31.58
CA ASP A 25 12.78 -16.36 30.68
C ASP A 25 12.06 -17.58 30.11
N ARG A 26 10.72 -17.52 30.08
CA ARG A 26 9.87 -18.58 29.52
C ARG A 26 10.20 -18.90 28.05
N ILE A 27 10.53 -17.89 27.23
CA ILE A 27 10.92 -18.12 25.82
C ILE A 27 12.20 -18.93 25.75
N THR A 28 13.20 -18.61 26.59
CA THR A 28 14.47 -19.34 26.63
C THR A 28 14.27 -20.78 27.09
N GLN A 29 13.41 -21.01 28.09
CA GLN A 29 13.07 -22.36 28.54
C GLN A 29 12.40 -23.18 27.44
N LEU A 30 11.42 -22.61 26.75
CA LEU A 30 10.78 -23.25 25.60
C LEU A 30 11.77 -23.50 24.46
N ALA A 31 12.63 -22.53 24.15
CA ALA A 31 13.65 -22.70 23.13
C ALA A 31 14.55 -23.90 23.45
N ASN A 32 15.05 -24.00 24.68
CA ASN A 32 15.89 -25.12 25.11
C ASN A 32 15.18 -26.48 25.04
N GLN A 33 13.86 -26.51 25.17
CA GLN A 33 13.08 -27.75 25.05
C GLN A 33 12.82 -28.17 23.61
N TYR A 34 12.79 -27.24 22.65
CA TYR A 34 12.19 -27.51 21.34
C TYR A 34 13.04 -27.11 20.12
N TRP A 35 13.81 -26.02 20.16
CA TRP A 35 14.45 -25.49 18.93
C TRP A 35 15.81 -24.81 19.11
N SER A 36 16.29 -24.66 20.34
CA SER A 36 17.56 -24.02 20.66
C SER A 36 18.73 -24.82 20.08
N PRO A 37 19.68 -24.20 19.36
CA PRO A 37 20.84 -24.91 18.83
C PRO A 37 21.68 -25.61 19.91
N GLN A 38 21.68 -25.08 21.14
CA GLN A 38 22.50 -25.56 22.25
C GLN A 38 22.01 -26.89 22.84
N THR A 39 20.74 -27.25 22.65
CA THR A 39 20.10 -28.43 23.28
C THR A 39 19.52 -29.39 22.24
N LYS A 40 20.05 -29.35 21.01
CA LYS A 40 19.54 -30.06 19.84
C LYS A 40 19.32 -31.56 20.06
N ASP A 41 20.19 -32.21 20.85
CA ASP A 41 20.14 -33.66 21.07
C ASP A 41 19.03 -34.09 22.06
N SER A 42 18.41 -33.14 22.76
CA SER A 42 17.38 -33.39 23.77
C SER A 42 16.05 -32.69 23.47
N HIS A 43 15.82 -32.28 22.22
CA HIS A 43 14.58 -31.62 21.84
C HIS A 43 13.38 -32.56 21.91
N LEU A 44 12.26 -32.03 22.41
CA LEU A 44 10.96 -32.66 22.28
C LEU A 44 10.48 -32.62 20.82
N PRO A 45 9.56 -33.51 20.42
CA PRO A 45 8.92 -33.45 19.11
C PRO A 45 8.22 -32.11 18.86
N TYR A 46 8.04 -31.76 17.58
CA TYR A 46 7.28 -30.57 17.20
C TYR A 46 5.85 -30.63 17.74
N ASP A 47 5.40 -29.50 18.29
CA ASP A 47 4.04 -29.33 18.79
C ASP A 47 3.49 -27.96 18.36
N ALA A 48 2.47 -27.98 17.51
CA ALA A 48 1.80 -26.77 17.02
C ALA A 48 1.17 -25.95 18.16
N SER A 49 0.81 -26.58 19.28
CA SER A 49 0.23 -25.89 20.45
C SER A 49 1.21 -24.90 21.08
N ILE A 50 2.52 -25.14 20.94
CA ILE A 50 3.57 -24.24 21.43
C ILE A 50 3.61 -22.96 20.60
N VAL A 51 3.46 -23.05 19.28
CA VAL A 51 3.36 -21.88 18.39
C VAL A 51 2.16 -21.03 18.77
N GLU A 52 1.02 -21.68 19.02
CA GLU A 52 -0.21 -21.03 19.43
C GLU A 52 -0.07 -20.35 20.80
N SER A 53 0.54 -21.04 21.77
CA SER A 53 0.79 -20.49 23.10
C SER A 53 1.70 -19.26 23.01
N ILE A 54 2.83 -19.35 22.30
CA ILE A 54 3.77 -18.23 22.12
C ILE A 54 3.06 -17.04 21.45
N TYR A 55 2.28 -17.30 20.41
CA TYR A 55 1.56 -16.23 19.72
C TYR A 55 0.56 -15.53 20.65
N GLN A 56 -0.25 -16.29 21.38
CA GLN A 56 -1.27 -15.73 22.26
C GLN A 56 -0.66 -15.02 23.47
N THR A 57 0.34 -15.60 24.14
CA THR A 57 0.86 -15.04 25.39
C THR A 57 2.01 -14.06 25.18
N GLU A 58 2.96 -14.39 24.30
CA GLU A 58 4.21 -13.63 24.15
C GLU A 58 4.13 -12.57 23.06
N ILE A 59 3.32 -12.76 22.02
CA ILE A 59 3.16 -11.78 20.93
C ILE A 59 1.92 -10.93 21.17
N LEU A 60 0.72 -11.53 21.23
CA LEU A 60 -0.53 -10.80 21.44
C LEU A 60 -0.66 -10.30 22.88
N GLY A 61 -0.45 -11.17 23.88
CA GLY A 61 -0.58 -10.83 25.30
C GLY A 61 0.41 -9.78 25.78
N SER A 62 1.58 -9.69 25.16
CA SER A 62 2.57 -8.62 25.41
C SER A 62 2.36 -7.38 24.53
N ASN A 63 1.33 -7.40 23.68
CA ASN A 63 0.97 -6.35 22.76
C ASN A 63 2.06 -5.99 21.73
N PHE A 64 2.68 -7.02 21.14
CA PHE A 64 3.82 -6.93 20.23
C PHE A 64 5.02 -6.24 20.88
N SER A 65 5.32 -6.60 22.13
CA SER A 65 6.48 -6.07 22.84
C SER A 65 7.76 -6.40 22.09
N VAL A 66 8.48 -5.36 21.71
CA VAL A 66 9.78 -5.44 21.03
C VAL A 66 10.72 -6.38 21.77
N ARG A 67 10.77 -6.31 23.11
CA ARG A 67 11.63 -7.16 23.93
C ARG A 67 11.28 -8.65 23.81
N ARG A 68 9.99 -9.02 23.79
CA ARG A 68 9.56 -10.42 23.63
C ARG A 68 9.90 -10.94 22.24
N ILE A 69 9.65 -10.12 21.21
CA ILE A 69 9.95 -10.45 19.81
C ILE A 69 11.47 -10.63 19.60
N MET A 70 12.30 -9.75 20.15
CA MET A 70 13.76 -9.89 20.13
C MET A 70 14.23 -11.20 20.76
N MET A 71 13.64 -11.62 21.89
CA MET A 71 13.99 -12.88 22.54
C MET A 71 13.66 -14.09 21.66
N LEU A 72 12.51 -14.07 20.97
CA LEU A 72 12.14 -15.11 20.00
C LEU A 72 13.13 -15.16 18.83
N GLU A 73 13.47 -14.00 18.26
CA GLU A 73 14.42 -13.91 17.14
C GLU A 73 15.81 -14.43 17.54
N PHE A 74 16.33 -13.97 18.68
CA PHE A 74 17.64 -14.38 19.21
C PHE A 74 17.71 -15.89 19.48
N SER A 75 16.59 -16.51 19.86
CA SER A 75 16.47 -17.95 20.06
C SER A 75 16.40 -18.76 18.76
N GLN A 76 16.43 -18.12 17.58
CA GLN A 76 16.29 -18.74 16.25
C GLN A 76 14.93 -19.44 16.05
N TYR A 77 13.86 -18.83 16.58
CA TYR A 77 12.50 -19.36 16.51
C TYR A 77 12.01 -19.58 15.07
N LEU A 78 12.38 -18.70 14.14
CA LEU A 78 12.01 -18.82 12.73
C LEU A 78 12.68 -20.02 12.06
N GLU A 79 14.00 -20.10 12.17
CA GLU A 79 14.84 -21.05 11.45
C GLU A 79 14.65 -22.48 11.96
N ASN A 80 14.46 -22.64 13.27
CA ASN A 80 14.52 -23.95 13.91
C ASN A 80 13.15 -24.49 14.33
N TYR A 81 12.11 -23.65 14.45
CA TYR A 81 10.78 -24.10 14.89
C TYR A 81 9.66 -23.74 13.92
N LEU A 82 9.59 -22.50 13.46
CA LEU A 82 8.45 -22.05 12.63
C LEU A 82 8.55 -22.57 11.20
N TRP A 83 9.56 -22.17 10.44
CA TRP A 83 9.59 -22.43 8.99
C TRP A 83 9.75 -23.92 8.63
N PRO A 84 10.61 -24.71 9.32
CA PRO A 84 10.75 -26.13 9.02
C PRO A 84 9.44 -26.92 9.12
N HIS A 85 8.55 -26.49 10.02
CA HIS A 85 7.26 -27.14 10.33
C HIS A 85 6.05 -26.41 9.75
N TYR A 86 6.27 -25.36 8.95
CA TYR A 86 5.17 -24.69 8.26
C TYR A 86 4.69 -25.55 7.08
N GLU A 87 3.41 -25.89 7.10
CA GLU A 87 2.74 -26.60 6.00
C GLU A 87 1.54 -25.80 5.50
N ALA A 88 1.56 -25.48 4.21
CA ALA A 88 0.50 -24.73 3.57
C ALA A 88 -0.85 -25.46 3.66
N GLY A 89 -1.89 -24.77 4.12
CA GLY A 89 -3.24 -25.33 4.29
C GLY A 89 -3.50 -25.99 5.65
N ALA A 90 -2.44 -26.37 6.38
CA ALA A 90 -2.53 -26.90 7.74
C ALA A 90 -2.11 -25.87 8.81
N ALA A 91 -1.18 -24.98 8.47
CA ALA A 91 -0.65 -23.98 9.40
C ALA A 91 -1.72 -22.98 9.87
N SER A 92 -1.72 -22.72 11.19
CA SER A 92 -2.65 -21.79 11.83
C SER A 92 -2.36 -20.32 11.46
N HIS A 93 -3.31 -19.44 11.78
CA HIS A 93 -3.11 -17.99 11.68
C HIS A 93 -1.96 -17.51 12.57
N ALA A 94 -1.84 -18.06 13.79
CA ALA A 94 -0.76 -17.73 14.70
C ALA A 94 0.61 -18.17 14.17
N HIS A 95 0.70 -19.33 13.50
CA HIS A 95 1.93 -19.79 12.86
C HIS A 95 2.35 -18.83 11.74
N MET A 96 1.41 -18.46 10.86
CA MET A 96 1.65 -17.48 9.81
C MET A 96 2.10 -16.12 10.40
N MET A 97 1.37 -15.60 11.38
CA MET A 97 1.69 -14.30 12.00
C MET A 97 3.01 -14.33 12.77
N SER A 98 3.35 -15.44 13.42
CA SER A 98 4.64 -15.60 14.09
C SER A 98 5.80 -15.54 13.09
N ILE A 99 5.67 -16.17 11.92
CA ILE A 99 6.66 -16.06 10.83
C ILE A 99 6.81 -14.61 10.38
N ILE A 100 5.68 -13.92 10.12
CA ILE A 100 5.66 -12.51 9.71
C ILE A 100 6.39 -11.63 10.74
N VAL A 101 6.10 -11.81 12.02
CA VAL A 101 6.71 -11.04 13.11
C VAL A 101 8.21 -11.27 13.17
N MET A 102 8.68 -12.51 13.03
CA MET A 102 10.12 -12.81 12.99
C MET A 102 10.82 -12.17 11.78
N ILE A 103 10.19 -12.17 10.61
CA ILE A 103 10.76 -11.53 9.42
C ILE A 103 10.85 -10.01 9.60
N ASN A 104 9.78 -9.38 10.08
CA ASN A 104 9.78 -7.94 10.36
C ASN A 104 10.87 -7.57 11.39
N GLU A 105 11.07 -8.42 12.40
CA GLU A 105 12.11 -8.23 13.39
C GLU A 105 13.52 -8.33 12.79
N LYS A 106 13.76 -9.32 11.92
CA LYS A 106 15.05 -9.46 11.22
C LYS A 106 15.38 -8.24 10.37
N PHE A 107 14.38 -7.65 9.70
CA PHE A 107 14.57 -6.38 8.99
C PHE A 107 14.83 -5.21 9.94
N ARG A 108 14.18 -5.17 11.11
CA ARG A 108 14.41 -4.15 12.15
C ARG A 108 15.84 -4.18 12.67
N GLU A 109 16.37 -5.38 12.92
CA GLU A 109 17.74 -5.63 13.39
C GLU A 109 18.77 -5.66 12.24
N ARG A 110 18.33 -5.53 10.99
CA ARG A 110 19.16 -5.51 9.77
C ARG A 110 19.99 -6.78 9.57
N VAL A 111 19.42 -7.93 9.92
CA VAL A 111 20.02 -9.25 9.71
C VAL A 111 19.38 -9.96 8.51
N PRO A 112 20.04 -10.97 7.90
CA PRO A 112 19.48 -11.68 6.75
C PRO A 112 18.12 -12.35 7.06
N ALA A 113 17.04 -11.85 6.46
CA ALA A 113 15.68 -12.30 6.73
C ALA A 113 15.25 -13.55 5.93
N TRP A 114 15.75 -13.71 4.71
CA TRP A 114 15.19 -14.67 3.75
C TRP A 114 15.81 -16.07 3.80
N GLN A 115 16.86 -16.27 4.59
CA GLN A 115 17.68 -17.49 4.54
C GLN A 115 16.90 -18.76 4.92
N ALA A 116 15.97 -18.68 5.88
CA ALA A 116 15.11 -19.82 6.24
C ALA A 116 14.29 -20.30 5.05
N PHE A 117 13.66 -19.36 4.33
CA PHE A 117 12.84 -19.68 3.17
C PHE A 117 13.65 -20.20 1.98
N LEU A 118 14.86 -19.67 1.75
CA LEU A 118 15.72 -20.14 0.67
C LEU A 118 16.18 -21.60 0.86
N LYS A 119 16.28 -22.08 2.10
CA LYS A 119 16.62 -23.47 2.42
C LYS A 119 15.46 -24.44 2.15
N LYS A 120 14.21 -24.00 2.34
CA LYS A 120 12.99 -24.80 2.14
C LYS A 120 11.91 -23.94 1.44
N PRO A 121 12.02 -23.67 0.12
CA PRO A 121 11.20 -22.67 -0.57
C PRO A 121 9.78 -23.15 -0.94
N GLU A 122 9.48 -24.44 -0.79
CA GLU A 122 8.33 -25.13 -1.40
C GLU A 122 7.00 -24.52 -0.95
N HIS A 123 6.89 -24.18 0.34
CA HIS A 123 5.66 -23.62 0.90
C HIS A 123 5.53 -22.10 0.76
N PHE A 124 6.58 -21.40 0.34
CA PHE A 124 6.58 -19.94 0.30
C PHE A 124 5.51 -19.32 -0.61
N PRO A 125 5.22 -19.86 -1.82
CA PRO A 125 4.16 -19.30 -2.66
C PRO A 125 2.78 -19.36 -2.00
N ALA A 126 2.48 -20.45 -1.31
CA ALA A 126 1.20 -20.63 -0.62
C ALA A 126 1.14 -19.82 0.68
N PHE A 127 2.25 -19.73 1.42
CA PHE A 127 2.39 -18.82 2.55
C PHE A 127 2.13 -17.38 2.14
N PHE A 128 2.77 -16.91 1.06
CA PHE A 128 2.58 -15.56 0.53
C PHE A 128 1.12 -15.32 0.14
N GLU A 129 0.45 -16.28 -0.49
CA GLU A 129 -0.99 -16.19 -0.77
C GLU A 129 -1.83 -16.06 0.51
N GLN A 130 -1.52 -16.81 1.56
CA GLN A 130 -2.17 -16.69 2.88
C GLN A 130 -2.00 -15.27 3.45
N VAL A 131 -0.79 -14.69 3.36
CA VAL A 131 -0.50 -13.31 3.77
C VAL A 131 -1.35 -12.30 2.98
N LEU A 132 -1.41 -12.44 1.64
CA LEU A 132 -2.24 -11.56 0.81
C LEU A 132 -3.69 -11.61 1.27
N ARG A 133 -4.25 -12.82 1.47
CA ARG A 133 -5.64 -13.00 1.92
C ARG A 133 -5.88 -12.36 3.28
N ALA A 134 -5.00 -12.59 4.25
CA ALA A 134 -5.10 -12.02 5.60
C ALA A 134 -5.00 -10.48 5.61
N SER A 135 -4.18 -9.89 4.75
CA SER A 135 -4.02 -8.43 4.66
C SER A 135 -5.27 -7.70 4.14
N VAL A 136 -6.15 -8.38 3.38
CA VAL A 136 -7.39 -7.81 2.85
C VAL A 136 -8.65 -8.43 3.44
N ALA A 137 -8.52 -9.24 4.50
CA ALA A 137 -9.67 -9.81 5.20
C ALA A 137 -10.43 -8.72 5.99
N ASP A 138 -11.76 -8.82 5.98
CA ASP A 138 -12.70 -7.89 6.63
C ASP A 138 -13.19 -8.38 8.03
N ASP A 139 -12.74 -9.56 8.48
CA ASP A 139 -13.28 -10.24 9.66
C ASP A 139 -12.79 -9.65 11.01
N HIS A 140 -13.49 -9.95 12.10
CA HIS A 140 -13.21 -9.56 13.48
C HIS A 140 -11.82 -9.98 14.00
N THR A 141 -11.18 -10.98 13.39
CA THR A 141 -9.76 -11.33 13.60
C THR A 141 -8.81 -10.24 13.10
N SER A 142 -9.21 -9.42 12.13
CA SER A 142 -8.46 -8.25 11.63
C SER A 142 -8.59 -6.99 12.49
N ARG A 143 -9.33 -7.05 13.62
CA ARG A 143 -9.45 -5.91 14.56
C ARG A 143 -8.12 -5.52 15.19
N ASN A 144 -7.12 -6.41 15.23
CA ASN A 144 -5.81 -6.01 15.69
C ASN A 144 -5.06 -5.27 14.58
N MET A 145 -5.12 -3.94 14.64
CA MET A 145 -4.35 -3.06 13.75
C MET A 145 -2.84 -3.31 13.80
N ARG A 146 -2.30 -3.91 14.86
CA ARG A 146 -0.89 -4.33 14.89
C ARG A 146 -0.62 -5.51 13.97
N GLU A 147 -1.50 -6.51 13.91
CA GLU A 147 -1.37 -7.63 12.97
C GLU A 147 -1.45 -7.12 11.52
N GLN A 148 -2.42 -6.25 11.23
CA GLN A 148 -2.58 -5.64 9.90
C GLN A 148 -1.38 -4.79 9.52
N THR A 149 -0.81 -4.04 10.47
CA THR A 149 0.44 -3.30 10.26
C THR A 149 1.63 -4.24 10.01
N ALA A 150 1.74 -5.35 10.74
CA ALA A 150 2.80 -6.34 10.55
C ALA A 150 2.71 -7.03 9.18
N LEU A 151 1.49 -7.33 8.71
CA LEU A 151 1.24 -7.82 7.35
C LEU A 151 1.72 -6.82 6.29
N LEU A 152 1.39 -5.54 6.43
CA LEU A 152 1.86 -4.49 5.52
C LEU A 152 3.39 -4.35 5.50
N LEU A 153 4.04 -4.40 6.68
CA LEU A 153 5.50 -4.33 6.77
C LEU A 153 6.15 -5.51 6.06
N PHE A 154 5.65 -6.73 6.26
CA PHE A 154 6.16 -7.92 5.57
C PHE A 154 5.99 -7.82 4.05
N LEU A 155 4.84 -7.34 3.59
CA LEU A 155 4.61 -7.11 2.16
C LEU A 155 5.59 -6.06 1.62
N ASN A 156 5.84 -4.99 2.37
CA ASN A 156 6.81 -3.98 1.98
C ASN A 156 8.22 -4.58 1.87
N HIS A 157 8.63 -5.42 2.82
CA HIS A 157 9.88 -6.16 2.72
C HIS A 157 9.95 -7.07 1.48
N CYS A 158 8.84 -7.74 1.12
CA CYS A 158 8.80 -8.57 -0.09
C CYS A 158 8.95 -7.74 -1.38
N PHE A 159 8.30 -6.57 -1.47
CA PHE A 159 8.44 -5.66 -2.61
C PHE A 159 9.82 -5.00 -2.66
N GLY A 160 10.39 -4.68 -1.49
CA GLY A 160 11.74 -4.13 -1.35
C GLY A 160 12.86 -5.14 -1.63
N SER A 161 12.58 -6.44 -1.62
CA SER A 161 13.55 -7.52 -1.87
C SER A 161 13.37 -8.19 -3.24
N MET A 162 13.07 -7.42 -4.29
CA MET A 162 12.91 -7.94 -5.65
C MET A 162 14.18 -8.55 -6.26
N GLU A 163 15.36 -8.35 -5.67
CA GLU A 163 16.61 -9.02 -6.02
C GLU A 163 16.61 -10.50 -5.61
N VAL A 164 15.87 -10.86 -4.57
CA VAL A 164 15.68 -12.25 -4.13
C VAL A 164 14.67 -12.93 -5.05
N GLN A 165 15.09 -13.98 -5.77
CA GLN A 165 14.25 -14.69 -6.74
C GLN A 165 12.92 -15.16 -6.12
N LEU A 166 12.98 -15.67 -4.89
CA LEU A 166 11.83 -16.11 -4.12
C LEU A 166 10.75 -15.02 -3.99
N CYS A 167 11.14 -13.82 -3.52
CA CYS A 167 10.25 -12.67 -3.39
C CYS A 167 9.79 -12.16 -4.76
N ARG A 168 10.72 -12.01 -5.71
CA ARG A 168 10.45 -11.54 -7.07
C ARG A 168 9.36 -12.33 -7.77
N ASP A 169 9.38 -13.66 -7.67
CA ASP A 169 8.38 -14.51 -8.29
C ASP A 169 6.98 -14.31 -7.71
N GLN A 170 6.91 -13.93 -6.43
CA GLN A 170 5.65 -13.63 -5.77
C GLN A 170 5.14 -12.22 -6.08
N VAL A 171 5.99 -11.21 -6.01
CA VAL A 171 5.54 -9.81 -6.13
C VAL A 171 5.35 -9.36 -7.57
N LYS A 172 6.11 -9.89 -8.53
CA LYS A 172 6.06 -9.45 -9.94
C LYS A 172 4.67 -9.60 -10.57
N ARG A 173 3.90 -10.62 -10.15
CA ARG A 173 2.55 -10.86 -10.69
C ARG A 173 1.54 -9.81 -10.23
N LEU A 174 1.76 -9.21 -9.06
CA LEU A 174 0.87 -8.19 -8.46
C LEU A 174 1.01 -6.81 -9.13
N VAL A 175 2.16 -6.54 -9.77
CA VAL A 175 2.50 -5.23 -10.38
C VAL A 175 2.66 -5.29 -11.90
N SER A 176 2.17 -6.37 -12.52
CA SER A 176 2.26 -6.56 -13.98
C SER A 176 1.09 -5.91 -14.72
N LEU A 177 1.18 -5.81 -16.05
CA LEU A 177 0.11 -5.25 -16.90
C LEU A 177 -1.27 -5.88 -16.63
N SER A 178 -1.32 -7.15 -16.21
CA SER A 178 -2.59 -7.82 -15.92
C SER A 178 -3.38 -7.22 -14.75
N MET A 179 -2.72 -6.43 -13.90
CA MET A 179 -3.40 -5.73 -12.81
C MET A 179 -4.46 -4.75 -13.31
N TRP A 180 -4.35 -4.25 -14.55
CA TRP A 180 -5.33 -3.34 -15.17
C TRP A 180 -6.73 -3.94 -15.38
N ILE A 181 -6.95 -5.18 -14.97
CA ILE A 181 -8.29 -5.76 -14.81
C ILE A 181 -9.08 -5.02 -13.71
N SER A 182 -8.38 -4.41 -12.76
CA SER A 182 -8.93 -3.57 -11.71
C SER A 182 -9.50 -2.24 -12.21
N LEU A 183 -8.93 -1.71 -13.30
CA LEU A 183 -9.33 -0.43 -13.88
C LEU A 183 -10.72 -0.49 -14.49
N GLN A 184 -11.41 0.65 -14.43
CA GLN A 184 -12.58 0.89 -15.25
C GLN A 184 -12.24 0.71 -16.74
N GLU A 185 -13.17 0.14 -17.50
CA GLU A 185 -12.94 -0.16 -18.92
C GLU A 185 -12.59 1.09 -19.73
N GLY A 186 -13.27 2.20 -19.49
CA GLY A 186 -12.99 3.49 -20.12
C GLY A 186 -11.56 3.95 -19.88
N ARG A 187 -11.11 3.94 -18.62
CA ARG A 187 -9.74 4.31 -18.22
C ARG A 187 -8.70 3.41 -18.87
N ARG A 188 -8.90 2.09 -18.81
CA ARG A 188 -7.99 1.12 -19.45
C ARG A 188 -7.88 1.35 -20.96
N ASN A 189 -8.99 1.64 -21.63
CA ASN A 189 -9.00 1.91 -23.07
C ASN A 189 -8.29 3.22 -23.43
N GLN A 190 -8.35 4.25 -22.57
CA GLN A 190 -7.55 5.48 -22.76
C GLN A 190 -6.06 5.18 -22.72
N GLU A 191 -5.60 4.41 -21.73
CA GLU A 191 -4.19 4.04 -21.61
C GLU A 191 -3.71 3.19 -22.81
N PHE A 192 -4.58 2.32 -23.36
CA PHE A 192 -4.30 1.60 -24.60
C PHE A 192 -4.23 2.50 -25.83
N LYS A 193 -4.98 3.61 -25.88
CA LYS A 193 -4.86 4.58 -26.99
C LYS A 193 -3.53 5.32 -26.91
N LEU A 194 -3.08 5.68 -25.70
CA LEU A 194 -1.78 6.32 -25.49
C LEU A 194 -0.62 5.42 -25.89
N VAL A 195 -0.72 4.11 -25.59
CA VAL A 195 0.31 3.13 -25.90
C VAL A 195 -0.30 1.85 -26.52
N PRO A 196 -0.57 1.83 -27.85
CA PRO A 196 -1.28 0.74 -28.52
C PRO A 196 -0.65 -0.65 -28.36
N LYS A 197 0.68 -0.74 -28.19
CA LYS A 197 1.38 -2.02 -27.94
C LYS A 197 0.88 -2.73 -26.67
N TRP A 198 0.44 -2.00 -25.65
CA TRP A 198 -0.07 -2.60 -24.41
C TRP A 198 -1.36 -3.37 -24.66
N LYS A 199 -2.22 -2.93 -25.59
CA LYS A 199 -3.43 -3.66 -25.99
C LYS A 199 -3.10 -5.03 -26.58
N LYS A 200 -2.02 -5.13 -27.36
CA LYS A 200 -1.53 -6.41 -27.91
C LYS A 200 -1.07 -7.35 -26.80
N TYR A 201 -0.26 -6.86 -25.86
CA TYR A 201 0.20 -7.67 -24.72
C TYR A 201 -0.94 -8.07 -23.78
N TRP A 202 -1.87 -7.17 -23.52
CA TRP A 202 -3.08 -7.45 -22.74
C TRP A 202 -3.87 -8.63 -23.31
N ARG A 203 -4.15 -8.60 -24.63
CA ARG A 203 -4.82 -9.72 -25.32
C ARG A 203 -4.03 -11.02 -25.24
N ALA A 204 -2.70 -10.95 -25.34
CA ALA A 204 -1.85 -12.13 -25.24
C ALA A 204 -1.86 -12.74 -23.83
N ILE A 205 -1.91 -11.91 -22.78
CA ILE A 205 -2.07 -12.36 -21.39
C ILE A 205 -3.41 -13.09 -21.24
N GLN A 206 -4.51 -12.45 -21.66
CA GLN A 206 -5.85 -13.04 -21.56
C GLN A 206 -5.96 -14.37 -22.31
N LYS A 207 -5.27 -14.52 -23.45
CA LYS A 207 -5.25 -15.78 -24.22
C LYS A 207 -4.47 -16.91 -23.51
N LYS A 208 -3.48 -16.56 -22.69
CA LYS A 208 -2.66 -17.53 -21.94
C LYS A 208 -3.32 -18.01 -20.65
N ASP A 209 -4.29 -17.26 -20.14
CA ASP A 209 -4.98 -17.60 -18.91
C ASP A 209 -5.81 -18.86 -19.10
N LYS A 210 -5.55 -19.87 -18.28
CA LYS A 210 -6.35 -21.09 -18.28
C LYS A 210 -7.66 -20.84 -17.53
N PRO A 211 -8.81 -21.36 -18.01
CA PRO A 211 -10.11 -21.13 -17.39
C PRO A 211 -10.18 -21.55 -15.91
N ASP A 212 -9.56 -22.67 -15.56
CA ASP A 212 -9.49 -23.25 -14.21
C ASP A 212 -8.71 -22.38 -13.20
N LEU A 213 -7.78 -21.55 -13.68
CA LEU A 213 -6.98 -20.66 -12.83
C LEU A 213 -7.47 -19.21 -12.83
N LEU A 214 -8.47 -18.89 -13.65
CA LEU A 214 -8.86 -17.52 -13.94
C LEU A 214 -9.35 -16.76 -12.70
N GLU A 215 -10.08 -17.42 -11.81
CA GLU A 215 -10.55 -16.82 -10.56
C GLU A 215 -9.39 -16.40 -9.67
N LYS A 216 -8.45 -17.33 -9.43
CA LYS A 216 -7.24 -17.06 -8.64
C LYS A 216 -6.42 -15.93 -9.25
N LEU A 217 -6.15 -16.01 -10.55
CA LEU A 217 -5.39 -14.98 -11.28
C LEU A 217 -6.06 -13.60 -11.18
N ASN A 218 -7.38 -13.53 -11.36
CA ASN A 218 -8.12 -12.28 -11.28
C ASN A 218 -8.16 -11.72 -9.85
N TRP A 219 -8.20 -12.59 -8.85
CA TRP A 219 -8.09 -12.16 -7.46
C TRP A 219 -6.73 -11.51 -7.19
N GLU A 220 -5.64 -12.16 -7.59
CA GLU A 220 -4.27 -11.62 -7.41
C GLU A 220 -4.06 -10.31 -8.19
N ARG A 221 -4.58 -10.22 -9.42
CA ARG A 221 -4.50 -9.00 -10.25
C ARG A 221 -5.23 -7.81 -9.63
N ARG A 222 -6.26 -8.06 -8.82
CA ARG A 222 -7.03 -7.03 -8.11
C ARG A 222 -6.54 -6.79 -6.69
N TYR A 223 -5.53 -7.53 -6.23
CA TYR A 223 -5.07 -7.50 -4.84
C TYR A 223 -4.72 -6.07 -4.37
N LEU A 224 -3.85 -5.36 -5.08
CA LEU A 224 -3.43 -4.00 -4.66
C LEU A 224 -4.60 -3.00 -4.69
N GLN A 225 -5.57 -3.16 -5.60
CA GLN A 225 -6.80 -2.37 -5.57
C GLN A 225 -7.64 -2.68 -4.32
N LYS A 226 -7.82 -3.97 -3.98
CA LYS A 226 -8.54 -4.38 -2.77
C LYS A 226 -7.87 -3.83 -1.51
N LEU A 227 -6.53 -3.88 -1.45
CA LEU A 227 -5.76 -3.33 -0.34
C LEU A 227 -5.95 -1.80 -0.20
N MET A 228 -5.93 -1.07 -1.32
CA MET A 228 -6.25 0.38 -1.33
C MET A 228 -7.67 0.67 -0.86
N ILE A 229 -8.66 -0.13 -1.28
CA ILE A 229 -10.05 0.04 -0.84
C ILE A 229 -10.18 -0.19 0.67
N LYS A 230 -9.60 -1.27 1.20
CA LYS A 230 -9.59 -1.55 2.64
C LYS A 230 -8.92 -0.42 3.42
N PHE A 231 -7.78 0.09 2.93
CA PHE A 231 -7.12 1.24 3.55
C PHE A 231 -8.04 2.46 3.59
N MET A 232 -8.73 2.80 2.51
CA MET A 232 -9.66 3.94 2.49
C MET A 232 -10.80 3.76 3.49
N GLN A 233 -11.35 2.55 3.62
CA GLN A 233 -12.38 2.24 4.61
C GLN A 233 -11.87 2.43 6.05
N ILE A 234 -10.63 2.01 6.34
CA ILE A 234 -9.99 2.23 7.64
C ILE A 234 -9.73 3.72 7.88
N LEU A 235 -9.20 4.44 6.89
CA LEU A 235 -8.91 5.86 6.98
C LEU A 235 -10.18 6.68 7.29
N GLU A 236 -11.32 6.31 6.72
CA GLU A 236 -12.63 6.94 6.93
C GLU A 236 -13.22 6.67 8.32
N THR A 237 -12.69 5.69 9.06
CA THR A 237 -13.10 5.45 10.46
C THR A 237 -12.49 6.46 11.44
N VAL A 238 -11.46 7.20 11.03
CA VAL A 238 -10.80 8.21 11.87
C VAL A 238 -11.71 9.44 12.02
N PRO A 239 -12.11 9.82 13.26
CA PRO A 239 -12.97 10.97 13.47
C PRO A 239 -12.19 12.29 13.33
N GLU A 240 -12.90 13.36 12.94
CA GLU A 240 -12.34 14.73 12.86
C GLU A 240 -11.82 15.23 14.22
N THR A 241 -12.54 14.93 15.30
CA THR A 241 -12.20 15.31 16.67
C THR A 241 -12.38 14.13 17.63
N GLY A 242 -11.81 14.23 18.84
CA GLY A 242 -11.85 13.16 19.83
C GLY A 242 -10.70 12.16 19.69
N ASP A 243 -10.78 11.06 20.44
CA ASP A 243 -9.71 10.06 20.52
C ASP A 243 -9.55 9.28 19.22
N VAL A 244 -8.30 9.00 18.85
CA VAL A 244 -7.93 8.18 17.70
C VAL A 244 -7.05 7.02 18.18
N ASP A 245 -7.31 5.80 17.69
CA ASP A 245 -6.46 4.65 17.99
C ASP A 245 -5.08 4.85 17.34
N PRO A 246 -3.98 4.92 18.12
CA PRO A 246 -2.63 5.06 17.56
C PRO A 246 -2.25 3.93 16.60
N ASN A 247 -2.85 2.74 16.75
CA ASN A 247 -2.57 1.62 15.85
C ASN A 247 -3.20 1.82 14.47
N VAL A 248 -4.37 2.49 14.39
CA VAL A 248 -4.98 2.89 13.12
C VAL A 248 -4.10 3.92 12.41
N VAL A 249 -3.61 4.93 13.14
CA VAL A 249 -2.67 5.93 12.60
C VAL A 249 -1.42 5.25 12.04
N ARG A 250 -0.80 4.36 12.82
CA ARG A 250 0.39 3.60 12.41
C ARG A 250 0.13 2.71 11.21
N TYR A 251 -1.04 2.06 11.13
CA TYR A 251 -1.43 1.30 9.95
C TYR A 251 -1.51 2.22 8.72
N CYS A 252 -2.17 3.37 8.84
CA CYS A 252 -2.33 4.34 7.74
C CYS A 252 -0.99 4.87 7.26
N GLU A 253 -0.08 5.17 8.18
CA GLU A 253 1.30 5.50 7.86
C GLU A 253 1.90 4.37 7.04
N ARG A 254 2.04 3.16 7.60
CA ARG A 254 2.74 2.02 6.94
C ARG A 254 2.14 1.64 5.61
N PHE A 255 0.82 1.80 5.45
CA PHE A 255 0.18 1.65 4.16
C PHE A 255 0.75 2.63 3.13
N LEU A 256 0.83 3.93 3.44
CA LEU A 256 1.39 4.90 2.49
C LEU A 256 2.87 4.69 2.19
N GLU A 257 3.67 4.17 3.12
CA GLU A 257 5.06 3.79 2.82
C GLU A 257 5.15 2.66 1.81
N LEU A 258 4.31 1.63 1.93
CA LEU A 258 4.19 0.62 0.89
C LEU A 258 3.82 1.24 -0.47
N MET A 259 2.89 2.20 -0.50
CA MET A 259 2.50 2.90 -1.73
C MET A 259 3.66 3.71 -2.33
N ILE A 260 4.42 4.40 -1.48
CA ILE A 260 5.61 5.18 -1.88
C ILE A 260 6.68 4.27 -2.45
N ASP A 261 7.00 3.17 -1.76
CA ASP A 261 8.05 2.23 -2.19
C ASP A 261 7.69 1.57 -3.53
N LEU A 262 6.41 1.23 -3.73
CA LEU A 262 5.89 0.74 -5.01
C LEU A 262 5.99 1.80 -6.13
N GLU A 263 5.79 3.07 -5.83
CA GLU A 263 5.88 4.17 -6.79
C GLU A 263 7.32 4.66 -7.03
N ALA A 264 8.23 4.42 -6.09
CA ALA A 264 9.63 4.84 -6.18
C ALA A 264 10.43 3.99 -7.19
N LEU A 265 10.04 2.73 -7.39
CA LEU A 265 10.76 1.80 -8.25
C LEU A 265 10.05 1.61 -9.61
N LEU A 266 10.78 1.77 -10.72
CA LEU A 266 10.21 1.65 -12.07
C LEU A 266 9.49 0.30 -12.33
N PRO A 267 10.03 -0.87 -11.92
CA PRO A 267 9.39 -2.17 -12.19
C PRO A 267 8.01 -2.34 -11.56
N THR A 268 7.78 -1.74 -10.39
CA THR A 268 6.51 -1.77 -9.65
C THR A 268 5.58 -0.65 -10.09
N ARG A 269 6.12 0.56 -10.27
CA ARG A 269 5.38 1.78 -10.63
C ARG A 269 4.64 1.69 -11.96
N ARG A 270 5.27 1.10 -12.97
CA ARG A 270 4.89 1.23 -14.40
C ARG A 270 3.40 1.02 -14.67
N PHE A 271 2.78 0.00 -14.07
CA PHE A 271 1.37 -0.31 -14.25
C PHE A 271 0.54 0.04 -13.02
N PHE A 272 1.17 0.00 -11.84
CA PHE A 272 0.52 0.28 -10.57
C PHE A 272 0.06 1.74 -10.45
N ASN A 273 0.88 2.69 -10.92
CA ASN A 273 0.59 4.12 -10.88
C ASN A 273 -0.79 4.46 -11.46
N THR A 274 -1.15 3.86 -12.59
CA THR A 274 -2.46 4.03 -13.22
C THR A 274 -3.60 3.55 -12.33
N VAL A 275 -3.41 2.43 -11.63
CA VAL A 275 -4.42 1.87 -10.72
C VAL A 275 -4.56 2.73 -9.47
N MET A 276 -3.45 3.21 -8.91
CA MET A 276 -3.47 4.11 -7.75
C MET A 276 -4.22 5.41 -8.07
N ASP A 277 -3.99 5.99 -9.25
CA ASP A 277 -4.68 7.19 -9.72
C ASP A 277 -6.18 6.96 -9.95
N ASP A 278 -6.57 5.81 -10.52
CA ASP A 278 -7.97 5.40 -10.71
C ASP A 278 -8.71 5.18 -9.37
N CYS A 279 -7.98 4.83 -8.31
CA CYS A 279 -8.52 4.74 -6.94
C CYS A 279 -8.64 6.10 -6.24
N HIS A 280 -8.14 7.19 -6.84
CA HIS A 280 -8.12 8.53 -6.26
C HIS A 280 -7.46 8.59 -4.86
N LEU A 281 -6.46 7.73 -4.64
CA LEU A 281 -5.88 7.50 -3.32
C LEU A 281 -5.37 8.80 -2.68
N VAL A 282 -4.58 9.58 -3.43
CA VAL A 282 -3.98 10.83 -2.93
C VAL A 282 -5.05 11.83 -2.51
N VAL A 283 -6.06 12.04 -3.35
CA VAL A 283 -7.16 12.98 -3.07
C VAL A 283 -7.92 12.54 -1.82
N ARG A 284 -8.18 11.23 -1.67
CA ARG A 284 -8.85 10.69 -0.48
C ARG A 284 -8.01 10.87 0.78
N CYS A 285 -6.69 10.70 0.70
CA CYS A 285 -5.79 10.99 1.83
C CYS A 285 -5.77 12.47 2.22
N GLN A 286 -5.78 13.38 1.24
CA GLN A 286 -5.78 14.82 1.49
C GLN A 286 -7.08 15.28 2.16
N LEU A 287 -8.22 14.71 1.76
CA LEU A 287 -9.54 15.04 2.30
C LEU A 287 -9.88 14.34 3.62
N ALA A 288 -9.13 13.31 4.01
CA ALA A 288 -9.41 12.55 5.22
C ALA A 288 -9.16 13.38 6.49
N ALA A 289 -9.97 13.14 7.53
CA ALA A 289 -9.84 13.80 8.83
C ALA A 289 -8.42 13.73 9.41
N LEU A 290 -7.74 12.59 9.23
CA LEU A 290 -6.37 12.38 9.72
C LEU A 290 -5.38 13.43 9.19
N SER A 291 -5.57 13.99 7.99
CA SER A 291 -4.63 14.95 7.39
C SER A 291 -4.56 16.28 8.14
N GLY A 292 -5.67 16.69 8.79
CA GLY A 292 -5.78 17.91 9.59
C GLY A 292 -5.40 17.75 11.06
N ARG A 293 -5.10 16.53 11.50
CA ARG A 293 -4.85 16.18 12.90
C ARG A 293 -3.36 16.20 13.26
N PRO A 294 -3.00 16.56 14.51
CA PRO A 294 -1.60 16.51 14.96
C PRO A 294 -1.03 15.09 14.93
N GLU A 295 -1.85 14.07 15.24
CA GLU A 295 -1.44 12.66 15.16
C GLU A 295 -1.13 12.23 13.72
N GLY A 296 -1.72 12.90 12.72
CA GLY A 296 -1.51 12.64 11.30
C GLY A 296 -0.34 13.40 10.69
N GLN A 297 0.52 14.05 11.48
CA GLN A 297 1.63 14.84 10.93
C GLN A 297 2.55 14.01 10.01
N LEU A 298 2.92 12.79 10.41
CA LEU A 298 3.76 11.90 9.61
C LEU A 298 3.03 11.36 8.38
N PHE A 299 1.73 11.14 8.49
CA PHE A 299 0.85 10.75 7.38
C PHE A 299 0.81 11.86 6.31
N ASN A 300 0.69 13.12 6.70
CA ASN A 300 0.56 14.26 5.78
C ASN A 300 1.93 14.69 5.20
N GLN A 301 2.88 15.12 6.05
CA GLN A 301 4.12 15.80 5.62
C GLN A 301 5.13 14.93 4.88
N LYS A 302 5.16 13.61 5.11
CA LYS A 302 6.21 12.73 4.56
C LYS A 302 5.71 11.67 3.61
N ARG A 303 4.40 11.59 3.37
CA ARG A 303 3.85 10.45 2.64
C ARG A 303 2.91 10.88 1.53
N VAL A 304 1.86 11.64 1.85
CA VAL A 304 0.93 12.14 0.84
C VAL A 304 1.61 13.08 -0.17
N ASP A 305 2.49 13.96 0.31
CA ASP A 305 3.26 14.86 -0.55
C ASP A 305 4.25 14.11 -1.45
N ASP A 306 4.93 13.10 -0.91
CA ASP A 306 5.87 12.27 -1.67
C ASP A 306 5.17 11.51 -2.79
N ILE A 307 4.01 10.88 -2.51
CA ILE A 307 3.20 10.22 -3.55
C ILE A 307 2.74 11.23 -4.60
N SER A 308 2.35 12.43 -4.19
CA SER A 308 1.91 13.51 -5.10
C SER A 308 3.04 13.96 -6.03
N GLN A 309 4.25 14.15 -5.50
CA GLN A 309 5.44 14.49 -6.29
C GLN A 309 5.81 13.37 -7.25
N VAL A 310 5.76 12.12 -6.78
CA VAL A 310 6.05 10.96 -7.62
C VAL A 310 5.03 10.86 -8.75
N LEU A 311 3.73 11.01 -8.49
CA LEU A 311 2.69 11.06 -9.52
C LEU A 311 2.93 12.19 -10.54
N ALA A 312 3.32 13.38 -10.07
CA ALA A 312 3.64 14.52 -10.93
C ALA A 312 4.84 14.24 -11.87
N MET A 313 5.82 13.44 -11.44
CA MET A 313 6.94 13.01 -12.29
C MET A 313 6.53 12.15 -13.51
N ARG A 314 5.31 11.60 -13.55
CA ARG A 314 4.75 10.97 -14.77
C ARG A 314 4.70 11.96 -15.95
N GLY A 315 4.70 13.26 -15.66
CA GLY A 315 4.78 14.34 -16.65
C GLY A 315 6.20 14.82 -17.03
N MET A 316 7.26 14.31 -16.39
CA MET A 316 8.64 14.81 -16.57
C MET A 316 9.57 13.83 -17.32
N GLY A 317 9.11 12.61 -17.61
CA GLY A 317 9.79 11.68 -18.51
C GLY A 317 9.69 12.18 -19.96
N SER A 318 10.55 13.16 -20.29
CA SER A 318 10.52 14.02 -21.48
C SER A 318 9.33 14.98 -21.53
N VAL A 319 9.65 16.27 -21.70
CA VAL A 319 8.84 17.30 -22.34
C VAL A 319 8.03 18.24 -21.40
N GLN A 320 8.63 19.40 -21.10
CA GLN A 320 7.95 20.61 -20.60
C GLN A 320 6.76 21.03 -21.53
N GLN A 321 6.82 20.69 -22.83
CA GLN A 321 5.72 20.82 -23.80
C GLN A 321 4.63 19.72 -23.74
N ARG A 322 4.86 18.49 -23.21
CA ARG A 322 3.80 17.44 -23.13
C ARG A 322 2.92 17.65 -21.91
N SER A 323 3.47 18.14 -20.80
CA SER A 323 2.67 18.48 -19.60
C SER A 323 1.59 19.53 -19.91
N MET A 324 1.93 20.60 -20.65
CA MET A 324 0.95 21.58 -21.14
C MET A 324 -0.05 20.97 -22.12
N GLY A 325 0.38 20.05 -22.99
CA GLY A 325 -0.49 19.33 -23.92
C GLY A 325 -1.48 18.39 -23.22
N CYS A 326 -1.06 17.68 -22.17
CA CYS A 326 -1.91 16.79 -21.38
C CYS A 326 -2.92 17.56 -20.54
N CYS A 327 -2.51 18.65 -19.87
CA CYS A 327 -3.44 19.55 -19.19
C CYS A 327 -4.43 20.20 -20.17
N GLY A 328 -3.95 20.64 -21.34
CA GLY A 328 -4.82 21.19 -22.38
C GLY A 328 -5.82 20.17 -22.93
N ALA A 329 -5.38 18.93 -23.18
CA ALA A 329 -6.25 17.85 -23.62
C ALA A 329 -7.29 17.47 -22.55
N ALA A 330 -6.89 17.38 -21.27
CA ALA A 330 -7.81 17.10 -20.17
C ALA A 330 -8.85 18.22 -19.98
N ILE A 331 -8.42 19.49 -20.03
CA ILE A 331 -9.34 20.64 -19.98
C ILE A 331 -10.28 20.62 -21.19
N ALA A 332 -9.78 20.32 -22.39
CA ALA A 332 -10.60 20.20 -23.59
C ALA A 332 -11.64 19.07 -23.46
N GLU A 333 -11.25 17.89 -22.98
CA GLU A 333 -12.17 16.76 -22.74
C GLU A 333 -13.23 17.11 -21.68
N ILE A 334 -12.82 17.68 -20.55
CA ILE A 334 -13.74 18.15 -19.49
C ILE A 334 -14.71 19.19 -20.05
N THR A 335 -14.22 20.15 -20.83
CA THR A 335 -15.00 21.20 -21.49
C THR A 335 -16.01 20.61 -22.47
N VAL A 336 -15.62 19.62 -23.26
CA VAL A 336 -16.51 18.92 -24.20
C VAL A 336 -17.58 18.11 -23.44
N CYS A 337 -17.19 17.37 -22.39
CA CYS A 337 -18.12 16.61 -21.56
C CYS A 337 -19.14 17.52 -20.84
N LEU A 338 -18.69 18.63 -20.27
CA LEU A 338 -19.55 19.65 -19.66
C LEU A 338 -20.52 20.25 -20.68
N TYR A 339 -20.05 20.57 -21.89
CA TYR A 339 -20.91 21.09 -22.95
C TYR A 339 -22.05 20.12 -23.30
N PHE A 340 -21.74 18.85 -23.50
CA PHE A 340 -22.76 17.84 -23.84
C PHE A 340 -23.72 17.56 -22.68
N LYS A 341 -23.24 17.53 -21.43
CA LYS A 341 -24.12 17.42 -20.25
C LYS A 341 -25.01 18.65 -20.09
N LEU A 342 -24.48 19.87 -20.17
CA LEU A 342 -25.26 21.11 -20.03
C LEU A 342 -26.28 21.30 -21.15
N LYS A 343 -25.94 20.89 -22.39
CA LYS A 343 -26.88 20.88 -23.53
C LYS A 343 -28.09 19.99 -23.27
N LYS A 344 -27.94 18.91 -22.49
CA LYS A 344 -29.03 18.01 -22.10
C LYS A 344 -29.97 18.64 -21.05
N TYR A 345 -29.46 19.51 -20.18
CA TYR A 345 -30.24 20.09 -19.06
C TYR A 345 -30.82 21.49 -19.34
N LYS A 346 -30.26 22.30 -20.26
CA LYS A 346 -30.82 23.61 -20.67
C LYS A 346 -30.81 23.79 -22.20
N PRO A 347 -31.84 23.32 -22.92
CA PRO A 347 -31.89 23.42 -24.38
C PRO A 347 -32.10 24.85 -24.91
N ASN A 348 -32.57 25.82 -24.10
CA ASN A 348 -32.89 27.18 -24.54
C ASN A 348 -31.78 28.23 -24.30
N GLY A 349 -30.69 27.88 -23.62
CA GLY A 349 -29.56 28.79 -23.30
C GLY A 349 -28.40 28.78 -24.31
N GLN A 350 -28.66 28.41 -25.56
CA GLN A 350 -27.64 27.90 -26.50
C GLN A 350 -26.58 28.93 -26.93
N GLY A 351 -26.93 30.21 -27.01
CA GLY A 351 -26.04 31.26 -27.53
C GLY A 351 -24.86 31.57 -26.61
N CYS A 352 -25.15 31.87 -25.35
CA CYS A 352 -24.12 32.28 -24.37
C CYS A 352 -23.21 31.10 -23.98
N ILE A 353 -23.77 29.89 -23.86
CA ILE A 353 -23.02 28.66 -23.55
C ILE A 353 -22.10 28.30 -24.72
N ARG A 354 -22.56 28.32 -25.98
CA ARG A 354 -21.70 28.00 -27.14
C ARG A 354 -20.53 28.96 -27.28
N THR A 355 -20.74 30.25 -27.09
CA THR A 355 -19.69 31.27 -27.26
C THR A 355 -18.63 31.15 -26.15
N CYS A 356 -19.06 30.96 -24.90
CA CYS A 356 -18.15 30.81 -23.77
C CYS A 356 -17.30 29.53 -23.92
N PHE A 357 -17.92 28.39 -24.24
CA PHE A 357 -17.22 27.12 -24.46
C PHE A 357 -16.28 27.14 -25.67
N ARG A 358 -16.68 27.76 -26.79
CA ARG A 358 -15.79 27.94 -27.95
C ARG A 358 -14.56 28.79 -27.59
N SER A 359 -14.74 29.85 -26.81
CA SER A 359 -13.63 30.71 -26.39
C SER A 359 -12.63 30.00 -25.47
N THR A 360 -13.13 29.17 -24.56
CA THR A 360 -12.30 28.37 -23.63
C THR A 360 -11.56 27.27 -24.38
N LEU A 361 -12.24 26.52 -25.24
CA LEU A 361 -11.63 25.47 -26.04
C LEU A 361 -10.58 26.04 -27.02
N PHE A 362 -10.87 27.19 -27.64
CA PHE A 362 -9.93 27.87 -28.55
C PHE A 362 -8.70 28.41 -27.81
N ALA A 363 -8.88 28.97 -26.60
CA ALA A 363 -7.76 29.42 -25.77
C ALA A 363 -6.85 28.26 -25.32
N VAL A 364 -7.45 27.12 -24.99
CA VAL A 364 -6.74 25.89 -24.60
C VAL A 364 -5.97 25.28 -25.78
N LEU A 365 -6.57 25.26 -26.98
CA LEU A 365 -5.93 24.73 -28.20
C LEU A 365 -4.79 25.61 -28.74
N GLN A 366 -4.74 26.91 -28.38
CA GLN A 366 -3.68 27.83 -28.83
C GLN A 366 -2.50 28.00 -27.85
N GLY A 367 -2.48 27.30 -26.71
CA GLY A 367 -1.33 27.28 -25.80
C GLY A 367 -0.96 28.64 -25.17
N LYS A 368 -1.86 29.63 -25.15
CA LYS A 368 -1.58 30.96 -24.58
C LYS A 368 -1.93 31.02 -23.08
N GLN A 369 -0.90 31.14 -22.25
CA GLN A 369 -0.90 31.52 -20.82
C GLN A 369 -1.94 30.82 -19.93
N PHE A 370 -1.48 29.72 -19.31
CA PHE A 370 -2.17 28.90 -18.31
C PHE A 370 -2.93 29.72 -17.23
N LEU A 371 -2.35 30.83 -16.75
CA LEU A 371 -2.94 31.70 -15.72
C LEU A 371 -4.23 32.42 -16.18
N LYS A 372 -4.31 32.90 -17.42
CA LYS A 372 -5.53 33.53 -17.96
C LYS A 372 -6.67 32.54 -18.22
N SER A 373 -6.33 31.25 -18.41
CA SER A 373 -7.31 30.18 -18.55
C SER A 373 -7.91 29.77 -17.21
N ILE A 374 -7.15 29.86 -16.10
CA ILE A 374 -7.65 29.63 -14.73
C ILE A 374 -8.61 30.75 -14.30
N GLU A 375 -8.28 32.02 -14.56
CA GLU A 375 -9.19 33.15 -14.32
C GLU A 375 -10.53 32.96 -15.07
N LYS A 376 -10.48 32.60 -16.35
CA LYS A 376 -11.69 32.31 -17.14
C LYS A 376 -12.45 31.08 -16.65
N TYR A 377 -11.78 30.07 -16.13
CA TYR A 377 -12.43 28.89 -15.52
C TYR A 377 -13.11 29.26 -14.18
N GLN A 378 -12.53 30.16 -13.39
CA GLN A 378 -13.17 30.74 -12.21
C GLN A 378 -14.37 31.63 -12.59
N THR A 379 -14.29 32.37 -13.71
CA THR A 379 -15.44 33.11 -14.26
C THR A 379 -16.54 32.15 -14.73
N LEU A 380 -16.18 31.03 -15.36
CA LEU A 380 -17.13 29.98 -15.77
C LEU A 380 -17.80 29.32 -14.56
N ARG A 381 -17.03 29.03 -13.50
CA ARG A 381 -17.55 28.51 -12.23
C ARG A 381 -18.50 29.52 -11.58
N HIS A 382 -18.17 30.81 -11.58
CA HIS A 382 -19.07 31.87 -11.10
C HIS A 382 -20.36 31.98 -11.94
N CYS A 383 -20.28 31.92 -13.27
CA CYS A 383 -21.47 31.93 -14.13
C CYS A 383 -22.35 30.68 -13.94
N ILE A 384 -21.75 29.51 -13.71
CA ILE A 384 -22.49 28.27 -13.46
C ILE A 384 -23.14 28.30 -12.06
N VAL A 385 -22.43 28.77 -11.03
CA VAL A 385 -22.95 28.91 -9.66
C VAL A 385 -24.04 29.97 -9.58
N LEU A 386 -23.95 31.08 -10.32
CA LEU A 386 -24.97 32.13 -10.35
C LEU A 386 -26.20 31.80 -11.21
N GLN A 387 -26.11 30.84 -12.13
CA GLN A 387 -27.25 30.41 -12.98
C GLN A 387 -27.95 29.13 -12.50
N VAL A 388 -27.44 28.51 -11.44
CA VAL A 388 -28.05 27.37 -10.74
C VAL A 388 -28.53 27.88 -9.38
N SER A 389 -29.76 28.39 -9.35
CA SER A 389 -30.48 28.70 -8.10
C SER A 389 -30.74 27.41 -7.27
N PRO A 390 -30.98 27.50 -5.95
CA PRO A 390 -30.82 26.40 -5.00
C PRO A 390 -32.04 25.46 -4.96
N GLN A 391 -32.21 24.66 -6.01
CA GLN A 391 -33.20 23.56 -6.01
C GLN A 391 -32.59 22.18 -6.31
N LEU A 392 -31.27 22.05 -6.20
CA LEU A 392 -30.59 20.75 -6.24
C LEU A 392 -29.50 20.71 -5.17
N ILE A 393 -29.93 20.59 -3.92
CA ILE A 393 -29.22 19.86 -2.86
C ILE A 393 -30.19 18.79 -2.39
#